data_AF-A0A256ITE0-F1
#
_entry.id   AF-A0A256ITE0-F1
#
_cell.length_a   1.000
_cell.length_b   1.000
_cell.length_c   1.000
_cell.angle_alpha   90.00
_cell.angle_beta   90.00
_cell.angle_gamma   90.00
#
_symmetry.space_group_name_H-M   'P 1'
#
loop_
_entity.id
_entity.type
_entity.pdbx_description
1 polymer ?
#
loop_
_entity_poly.entity_id
_entity_poly.type
_entity_poly.pdbx_seq_one_letter_code
_entity_poly.pdbx_strand_id
1 'polypeptide(L)'
;MGLYDAYLAVRHRLHEGDPPEHVAIVITERDLLADGAFDTLAAALGWAFDYGAERVTVSVSMLDEAVVSSLVREFRDLDAPRPTSIRGPDDTESADAPIRVNVGLGGKAEFAAAVRD
;
A
#
# COMPACT_ATOMS: atom_id res chain seq x y z
N MET A 1 10.15 -19.84 -5.21
CA MET A 1 11.34 -18.96 -5.34
C MET A 1 12.45 -19.75 -6.00
N GLY A 2 12.92 -19.30 -7.17
CA GLY A 2 13.96 -19.97 -7.96
C GLY A 2 15.38 -19.52 -7.58
N LEU A 3 16.39 -20.16 -8.19
CA LEU A 3 17.82 -19.83 -7.96
C LEU A 3 18.14 -18.37 -8.34
N TYR A 4 17.47 -17.84 -9.36
CA TYR A 4 17.60 -16.46 -9.80
C TYR A 4 17.05 -15.46 -8.78
N ASP A 5 15.91 -15.76 -8.15
CA ASP A 5 15.34 -14.91 -7.09
C ASP A 5 16.26 -14.87 -5.86
N ALA A 6 16.82 -16.02 -5.47
CA ALA A 6 17.75 -16.10 -4.36
C ALA A 6 19.03 -15.28 -4.63
N TYR A 7 19.57 -15.37 -5.86
CA TYR A 7 20.72 -14.55 -6.27
C TYR A 7 20.40 -13.05 -6.25
N LEU A 8 19.25 -12.62 -6.78
CA LEU A 8 18.86 -11.21 -6.76
C LEU A 8 18.65 -10.69 -5.33
N ALA A 9 18.01 -11.47 -4.46
CA ALA A 9 17.83 -11.11 -3.07
C ALA A 9 19.18 -10.90 -2.35
N VAL A 10 20.14 -11.80 -2.56
CA VAL A 10 21.50 -11.67 -2.01
C VAL A 10 22.21 -10.45 -2.58
N ARG A 11 22.17 -10.25 -3.90
CA ARG A 11 22.82 -9.12 -4.56
C ARG A 11 22.26 -7.78 -4.08
N HIS A 12 20.95 -7.68 -3.88
CA HIS A 12 20.29 -6.48 -3.40
C HIS A 12 20.62 -6.21 -1.93
N ARG A 13 20.72 -7.25 -1.09
CA ARG A 13 21.16 -7.12 0.31
C ARG A 13 22.64 -6.72 0.45
N LEU A 14 23.47 -7.09 -0.52
CA LEU A 14 24.89 -6.76 -0.56
C LEU A 14 25.17 -5.49 -1.38
N HIS A 15 24.13 -4.80 -1.86
CA HIS A 15 24.31 -3.54 -2.56
C HIS A 15 24.69 -2.45 -1.55
N GLU A 16 25.69 -1.62 -1.90
CA GLU A 16 26.24 -0.62 -0.97
C GLU A 16 25.33 0.59 -0.74
N GLY A 17 24.21 0.70 -1.45
CA GLY A 17 23.24 1.78 -1.27
C GLY A 17 22.24 1.46 -0.16
N ASP A 18 21.87 2.49 0.61
CA ASP A 18 20.80 2.37 1.59
C ASP A 18 19.47 2.05 0.91
N PRO A 19 18.66 1.12 1.45
CA PRO A 19 17.33 0.84 0.92
C PRO A 19 16.39 2.03 1.13
N PRO A 20 15.29 2.12 0.37
CA PRO A 20 14.32 3.18 0.57
C PRO A 20 13.66 3.05 1.95
N GLU A 21 13.78 4.07 2.79
CA GLU A 21 13.08 4.13 4.09
C GLU A 21 11.55 4.09 3.94
N HIS A 22 11.03 4.62 2.82
CA HIS A 22 9.60 4.70 2.54
C HIS A 22 9.27 4.29 1.11
N VAL A 23 8.36 3.33 0.96
CA VAL A 23 7.83 2.86 -0.33
C VAL A 23 6.40 3.33 -0.53
N ALA A 24 6.09 3.86 -1.71
CA ALA A 24 4.73 4.17 -2.13
C ALA A 24 4.24 3.17 -3.18
N ILE A 25 3.12 2.50 -2.92
CA ILE A 25 2.44 1.59 -3.83
C ILE A 25 1.19 2.31 -4.34
N VAL A 26 1.10 2.54 -5.64
CA VAL A 26 -0.06 3.21 -6.26
C VAL A 26 -0.78 2.17 -7.11
N ILE A 27 -2.03 1.91 -6.74
CA ILE A 27 -2.89 0.92 -7.41
C ILE A 27 -4.28 1.51 -7.62
N THR A 28 -5.07 0.86 -8.44
CA THR A 28 -6.46 1.23 -8.71
C THR A 28 -7.41 0.21 -8.10
N GLU A 29 -8.68 0.60 -7.95
CA GLU A 29 -9.74 -0.34 -7.56
C GLU A 29 -9.77 -1.59 -8.45
N ARG A 30 -9.47 -1.44 -9.75
CA ARG A 30 -9.50 -2.52 -10.72
C ARG A 30 -8.43 -3.57 -10.45
N ASP A 31 -7.27 -3.15 -9.95
CA ASP A 31 -6.18 -4.07 -9.62
C ASP A 31 -6.56 -4.94 -8.41
N LEU A 32 -7.38 -4.42 -7.50
CA LEU A 32 -7.88 -5.13 -6.31
C LEU A 32 -9.06 -6.06 -6.60
N LEU A 33 -9.72 -5.92 -7.75
CA LEU A 33 -10.81 -6.79 -8.18
C LEU A 33 -10.32 -8.11 -8.83
N ALA A 34 -9.02 -8.22 -9.11
CA ALA A 34 -8.45 -9.45 -9.64
C ALA A 34 -8.37 -10.55 -8.56
N ASP A 35 -8.60 -11.80 -8.96
CA ASP A 35 -8.43 -12.95 -8.06
C ASP A 35 -7.00 -12.97 -7.49
N GLY A 36 -6.87 -13.06 -6.16
CA GLY A 36 -5.58 -13.07 -5.46
C GLY A 36 -4.87 -11.71 -5.40
N ALA A 37 -5.56 -10.60 -5.69
CA ALA A 37 -4.96 -9.27 -5.63
C ALA A 37 -4.48 -8.91 -4.21
N PHE A 38 -5.28 -9.22 -3.18
CA PHE A 38 -4.89 -8.95 -1.79
C PHE A 38 -3.72 -9.82 -1.34
N ASP A 39 -3.63 -11.08 -1.78
CA ASP A 39 -2.45 -11.92 -1.52
C ASP A 39 -1.19 -11.35 -2.17
N THR A 40 -1.33 -10.85 -3.40
CA THR A 40 -0.23 -10.19 -4.13
C THR A 40 0.21 -8.91 -3.41
N LEU A 41 -0.74 -8.15 -2.90
CA LEU A 41 -0.45 -6.95 -2.12
C LEU A 41 0.25 -7.31 -0.79
N ALA A 42 -0.21 -8.34 -0.07
CA ALA A 42 0.44 -8.82 1.14
C ALA A 42 1.89 -9.24 0.88
N ALA A 43 2.14 -9.97 -0.22
CA ALA A 43 3.49 -10.35 -0.63
C ALA A 43 4.37 -9.12 -0.96
N ALA A 44 3.84 -8.14 -1.68
CA ALA A 44 4.54 -6.91 -2.00
C ALA A 44 4.89 -6.08 -0.76
N LEU A 45 3.97 -6.00 0.21
CA LEU A 45 4.23 -5.38 1.52
C LEU A 45 5.35 -6.13 2.24
N GLY A 46 5.32 -7.47 2.25
CA GLY A 46 6.38 -8.31 2.81
C GLY A 46 7.74 -7.98 2.23
N TRP A 47 7.84 -7.91 0.90
CA TRP A 47 9.08 -7.55 0.23
C TRP A 47 9.58 -6.16 0.62
N ALA A 48 8.72 -5.15 0.69
CA ALA A 48 9.13 -3.80 1.07
C ALA A 48 9.88 -3.79 2.42
N PHE A 49 9.33 -4.48 3.44
CA PHE A 49 9.98 -4.58 4.74
C PHE A 49 11.20 -5.49 4.74
N ASP A 50 11.17 -6.61 4.00
CA ASP A 50 12.31 -7.53 3.88
C ASP A 50 13.53 -6.88 3.22
N TYR A 51 13.32 -5.88 2.37
CA TYR A 51 14.36 -5.09 1.73
C TYR A 51 14.73 -3.80 2.47
N GLY A 52 14.16 -3.56 3.67
CA GLY A 52 14.62 -2.50 4.58
C GLY A 52 13.76 -1.24 4.61
N ALA A 53 12.56 -1.24 4.03
CA ALA A 53 11.63 -0.14 4.22
C ALA A 53 11.15 -0.08 5.67
N GLU A 54 11.01 1.13 6.21
CA GLU A 54 10.42 1.38 7.53
C GLU A 54 8.93 1.72 7.41
N ARG A 55 8.52 2.24 6.24
CA ARG A 55 7.15 2.67 5.96
C ARG A 55 6.70 2.25 4.58
N VAL A 56 5.42 1.89 4.45
CA VAL A 56 4.75 1.72 3.17
C VAL A 56 3.46 2.52 3.13
N THR A 57 3.25 3.28 2.05
CA THR A 57 1.96 3.93 1.77
C THR A 57 1.34 3.30 0.53
N VAL A 58 0.14 2.76 0.68
CA VAL A 58 -0.70 2.27 -0.42
C VAL A 58 -1.71 3.36 -0.75
N SER A 59 -1.69 3.86 -1.98
CA SER A 59 -2.67 4.80 -2.51
C SER A 59 -3.57 4.07 -3.50
N VAL A 60 -4.85 3.98 -3.17
CA VAL A 60 -5.85 3.31 -4.01
C VAL A 60 -6.68 4.37 -4.70
N SER A 61 -6.52 4.46 -6.02
CA SER A 61 -7.33 5.34 -6.86
C SER A 61 -8.66 4.67 -7.19
N MET A 62 -9.74 5.33 -6.81
CA MET A 62 -11.12 4.87 -6.95
C MET A 62 -11.84 5.66 -8.03
N LEU A 63 -12.73 4.99 -8.77
CA LEU A 63 -13.69 5.65 -9.65
C LEU A 63 -15.10 5.61 -9.07
N ASP A 64 -15.45 4.58 -8.30
CA ASP A 64 -16.77 4.41 -7.69
C ASP A 64 -16.69 4.45 -6.16
N GLU A 65 -17.38 5.40 -5.55
CA GLU A 65 -17.44 5.55 -4.10
C GLU A 65 -18.25 4.42 -3.42
N ALA A 66 -19.17 3.78 -4.15
CA ALA A 66 -20.04 2.74 -3.60
C ALA A 66 -19.27 1.50 -3.12
N VAL A 67 -18.09 1.24 -3.67
CA VAL A 67 -17.24 0.08 -3.33
C VAL A 67 -16.25 0.36 -2.20
N VAL A 68 -16.10 1.61 -1.75
CA VAL A 68 -15.12 2.02 -0.71
C VAL A 68 -15.29 1.20 0.57
N SER A 69 -16.52 1.05 1.05
CA SER A 69 -16.78 0.32 2.30
C SER A 69 -16.44 -1.17 2.23
N SER A 70 -16.52 -1.77 1.04
CA SER A 70 -16.14 -3.16 0.81
C SER A 70 -14.63 -3.29 0.82
N LEU A 71 -13.92 -2.42 0.10
CA LEU A 71 -12.46 -2.43 0.06
C LEU A 71 -11.84 -2.16 1.44
N VAL A 72 -12.38 -1.20 2.19
CA VAL A 72 -11.90 -0.93 3.56
C VAL A 72 -12.04 -2.16 4.45
N ARG A 73 -13.07 -2.99 4.28
CA ARG A 73 -13.20 -4.26 4.99
C ARG A 73 -12.14 -5.26 4.57
N GLU A 74 -11.97 -5.49 3.27
CA GLU A 74 -10.91 -6.38 2.75
C GLU A 74 -9.51 -5.97 3.22
N PHE A 75 -9.22 -4.67 3.25
CA PHE A 75 -7.95 -4.15 3.79
C PHE A 75 -7.77 -4.38 5.29
N ARG A 76 -8.86 -4.43 6.08
CA ARG A 76 -8.80 -4.76 7.51
C ARG A 76 -8.52 -6.24 7.74
N ASP A 77 -8.95 -7.08 6.81
CA ASP A 77 -8.76 -8.53 6.86
C ASP A 77 -7.44 -8.97 6.18
N LEU A 78 -6.69 -8.04 5.59
CA LEU A 78 -5.40 -8.28 4.96
C LEU A 78 -4.37 -8.83 5.96
N ASP A 79 -3.74 -9.95 5.61
CA ASP A 79 -2.61 -10.53 6.36
C ASP A 79 -1.33 -9.73 6.12
N ALA A 80 -1.25 -8.55 6.73
CA ALA A 80 -0.15 -7.61 6.55
C ALA A 80 1.03 -7.93 7.49
N PRO A 81 2.29 -7.77 7.02
CA PRO A 81 3.48 -8.08 7.82
C PRO A 81 3.72 -7.13 9.01
N ARG A 82 3.02 -5.98 9.05
CA ARG A 82 3.13 -4.94 10.06
C ARG A 82 1.74 -4.32 10.31
N PRO A 83 1.54 -3.56 11.42
CA PRO A 83 0.29 -2.87 11.68
C PRO A 83 -0.10 -1.94 10.52
N THR A 84 -1.39 -1.95 10.19
CA THR A 84 -1.97 -1.20 9.06
C THR A 84 -3.01 -0.21 9.55
N SER A 85 -2.89 1.04 9.10
CA SER A 85 -3.90 2.09 9.26
C SER A 85 -4.56 2.34 7.90
N ILE A 86 -5.89 2.38 7.87
CA ILE A 86 -6.67 2.53 6.64
C ILE A 86 -7.50 3.80 6.77
N ARG A 87 -7.34 4.70 5.81
CA ARG A 87 -8.11 5.94 5.68
C ARG A 87 -9.03 5.85 4.48
N GLY A 88 -10.31 6.13 4.73
CA GLY A 88 -11.27 6.40 3.67
C GLY A 88 -11.10 7.82 3.09
N PRO A 89 -11.88 8.16 2.06
CA PRO A 89 -11.81 9.47 1.39
C PRO A 89 -12.15 10.65 2.32
N ASP A 90 -13.02 10.43 3.31
CA ASP A 90 -13.44 11.46 4.28
C ASP A 90 -12.65 11.43 5.61
N ASP A 91 -11.67 10.52 5.72
CA ASP A 91 -10.96 10.30 6.98
C ASP A 91 -9.70 11.18 7.07
N THR A 92 -9.74 12.12 8.00
CA THR A 92 -8.66 13.09 8.26
C THR A 92 -7.78 12.74 9.46
N GLU A 93 -8.05 11.64 10.17
CA GLU A 93 -7.32 11.28 11.40
C GLU A 93 -5.87 10.85 11.12
N SER A 94 -4.93 11.15 12.05
CA SER A 94 -3.51 10.76 11.89
C SER A 94 -3.34 9.24 11.80
N ALA A 95 -2.60 8.79 10.78
CA ALA A 95 -2.31 7.39 10.50
C ALA A 95 -0.84 7.15 10.83
N ASP A 96 -0.57 6.63 12.03
CA ASP A 96 0.80 6.48 12.53
C ASP A 96 1.36 5.06 12.33
N ALA A 97 0.56 4.16 11.74
CA ALA A 97 1.01 2.81 11.47
C ALA A 97 2.10 2.76 10.39
N PRO A 98 2.99 1.75 10.41
CA PRO A 98 4.02 1.54 9.39
C PRO A 98 3.44 1.33 7.98
N ILE A 99 2.26 0.70 7.88
CA ILE A 99 1.53 0.55 6.62
C ILE A 99 0.34 1.51 6.63
N ARG A 100 0.26 2.39 5.63
CA ARG A 100 -0.79 3.39 5.49
C ARG A 100 -1.55 3.14 4.20
N VAL A 101 -2.84 2.86 4.28
CA VAL A 101 -3.70 2.70 3.10
C VAL A 101 -4.58 3.93 2.99
N ASN A 102 -4.43 4.67 1.90
CA ASN A 102 -5.27 5.80 1.56
C ASN A 102 -6.19 5.37 0.41
N VAL A 103 -7.49 5.33 0.69
CA VAL A 103 -8.52 5.04 -0.31
C VAL A 103 -9.13 6.36 -0.73
N GLY A 104 -8.94 6.75 -1.99
CA GLY A 104 -9.31 8.08 -2.45
C GLY A 104 -9.81 8.12 -3.88
N LEU A 105 -10.58 9.16 -4.20
CA LEU A 105 -11.16 9.42 -5.53
C LEU A 105 -10.12 10.06 -6.50
N GLY A 106 -8.84 10.02 -6.13
CA GLY A 106 -7.71 10.57 -6.89
C GLY A 106 -7.25 11.95 -6.41
N GLY A 107 -5.98 12.26 -6.68
CA GLY A 107 -5.29 13.42 -6.10
C GLY A 107 -5.90 14.80 -6.41
N LYS A 108 -6.72 14.94 -7.47
CA LYS A 108 -7.44 16.20 -7.74
C LYS A 108 -8.61 16.42 -6.78
N ALA A 109 -9.35 15.37 -6.45
CA ALA A 109 -10.49 15.46 -5.54
C ALA A 109 -9.99 15.71 -4.11
N GLU A 110 -8.95 14.99 -3.69
CA GLU A 110 -8.28 15.18 -2.39
C GLU A 110 -7.67 16.57 -2.26
N PHE A 111 -6.98 17.07 -3.30
CA PHE A 111 -6.44 18.42 -3.31
C PHE A 111 -7.55 19.49 -3.24
N ALA A 112 -8.66 19.29 -3.96
CA ALA A 112 -9.78 20.21 -3.91
C ALA A 112 -10.47 20.24 -2.54
N ALA A 113 -10.49 19.12 -1.81
CA ALA A 113 -10.97 19.08 -0.43
C ALA A 113 -10.01 19.81 0.51
N ALA A 114 -8.70 19.53 0.41
CA ALA A 114 -7.68 20.14 1.26
C ALA A 114 -7.53 21.66 1.11
N VAL A 115 -7.93 22.24 -0.03
CA VAL A 115 -7.91 23.70 -0.26
C VAL A 115 -9.18 24.39 0.25
N ARG A 116 -10.24 23.66 0.56
CA ARG A 116 -11.50 24.24 1.08
C ARG A 116 -11.49 24.43 2.60
N ASP A 117 -10.64 23.71 3.32
CA ASP A 117 -10.35 23.88 4.76
C ASP A 117 -9.30 24.98 5.00
#